data_AF-A0A2I0DNH5-F1
#
_entry.id   AF-A0A2I0DNH5-F1
#
_cell.length_a   1.000
_cell.length_b   1.000
_cell.length_c   1.000
_cell.angle_alpha   90.00
_cell.angle_beta   90.00
_cell.angle_gamma   90.00
#
_symmetry.space_group_name_H-M   'P 1'
#
loop_
_entity.id
_entity.type
_entity.pdbx_description
1 polymer ?
#
loop_
_entity_poly.entity_id
_entity_poly.type
_entity_poly.pdbx_seq_one_letter_code
_entity_poly.pdbx_strand_id
1 'polypeptide(L)'
;MNTKLKSSLLAASLVISTSVSAGMTAADEDLSVTHIETKEEVRAKVLLATAVDYIKENGSEAASDFNQKPEFFDGNLYVFALNIDGEFLASGGSSSVLVGDTVLDTFDMYGKYFFREMIQKAIKDGNGAVEYHWKNPTDRSASPKRTLFQRVGNTIVAVGYYPVRATAFQAKELLGLATVEIHKNVKAALHKFNNLDGEYIKGDLYIFVIDIKTKLFLAHGVSRSLINQSIDTSLDDVGKAATNKMLEMAKQKDSGEISYVWTNPITNEKEVKRTLFRLIDRYLLCVGYYTPN
;
A
#
# COMPACT_ATOMS: atom_id res chain seq x y z
N MET A 1 11.02 59.07 -46.45
CA MET A 1 11.57 57.93 -47.21
C MET A 1 13.07 57.89 -46.98
N ASN A 2 13.60 56.74 -46.55
CA ASN A 2 14.98 56.20 -46.68
C ASN A 2 16.12 57.22 -46.92
N THR A 3 17.27 57.24 -46.24
CA THR A 3 18.09 56.17 -45.66
C THR A 3 19.33 56.90 -45.14
N LYS A 4 19.82 56.59 -43.93
CA LYS A 4 21.22 56.89 -43.57
C LYS A 4 21.85 55.64 -42.99
N LEU A 5 22.67 54.99 -43.82
CA LEU A 5 23.76 54.13 -43.37
C LEU A 5 24.70 54.97 -42.50
N LYS A 6 25.10 54.43 -41.34
CA LYS A 6 26.40 54.69 -40.75
C LYS A 6 27.09 53.37 -40.45
N SER A 7 28.30 53.33 -40.96
CA SER A 7 29.30 52.29 -40.91
C SER A 7 29.91 52.13 -39.50
N SER A 8 30.12 50.87 -39.14
CA SER A 8 31.23 50.28 -38.37
C SER A 8 31.77 50.99 -37.11
N LEU A 9 31.70 50.27 -35.99
CA LEU A 9 32.87 50.09 -35.12
C LEU A 9 32.79 48.76 -34.37
N LEU A 10 33.89 48.00 -34.51
CA LEU A 10 34.21 46.77 -33.79
C LEU A 10 34.13 46.98 -32.27
N ALA A 11 33.45 46.08 -31.59
CA ALA A 11 33.75 45.74 -30.21
C ALA A 11 33.69 44.21 -30.09
N ALA A 12 34.86 43.60 -30.04
CA ALA A 12 35.03 42.19 -29.74
C ALA A 12 34.72 41.97 -28.25
N SER A 13 33.53 41.50 -27.94
CA SER A 13 33.19 40.96 -26.63
C SER A 13 33.09 39.44 -26.73
N LEU A 14 34.13 38.80 -26.20
CA LEU A 14 34.24 37.36 -25.97
C LEU A 14 33.09 36.91 -25.06
N VAL A 15 32.02 36.35 -25.65
CA VAL A 15 30.97 35.66 -24.89
C VAL A 15 31.46 34.25 -24.66
N ILE A 16 31.96 33.99 -23.44
CA ILE A 16 32.15 32.64 -22.93
C ILE A 16 30.74 32.05 -22.81
N SER A 17 30.35 31.22 -23.77
CA SER A 17 29.15 30.40 -23.68
C SER A 17 29.39 29.34 -22.60
N THR A 18 29.03 29.64 -21.37
CA THR A 18 28.82 28.59 -20.37
C THR A 18 27.57 27.83 -20.80
N SER A 19 27.76 26.62 -21.30
CA SER A 19 26.69 25.65 -21.44
C SER A 19 26.10 25.44 -20.05
N VAL A 20 24.90 25.96 -19.82
CA VAL A 20 24.06 25.51 -18.72
C VAL A 20 23.69 24.07 -19.08
N SER A 21 24.51 23.14 -18.61
CA SER A 21 24.10 21.76 -18.40
C SER A 21 22.92 21.83 -17.43
N ALA A 22 21.71 21.83 -17.99
CA ALA A 22 20.52 21.50 -17.24
C ALA A 22 20.68 20.04 -16.84
N GLY A 23 21.39 19.82 -15.73
CA GLY A 23 21.29 18.60 -14.95
C GLY A 23 19.88 18.54 -14.40
N MET A 24 18.95 18.04 -15.23
CA MET A 24 17.79 17.33 -14.70
C MET A 24 18.36 16.08 -14.04
N THR A 25 18.73 16.21 -12.76
CA THR A 25 18.70 15.07 -11.87
C THR A 25 17.29 14.52 -11.97
N ALA A 26 17.14 13.38 -12.63
CA ALA A 26 15.98 12.53 -12.43
C ALA A 26 15.92 12.31 -10.91
N ALA A 27 15.04 13.05 -10.25
CA ALA A 27 14.63 12.69 -8.92
C ALA A 27 14.15 11.25 -9.03
N ASP A 28 14.60 10.41 -8.10
CA ASP A 28 14.00 9.10 -7.85
C ASP A 28 12.49 9.32 -7.73
N GLU A 29 11.76 9.15 -8.83
CA GLU A 29 10.35 8.83 -8.78
C GLU A 29 10.33 7.46 -8.13
N ASP A 30 10.14 7.47 -6.81
CA ASP A 30 9.86 6.30 -6.01
C ASP A 30 8.88 5.44 -6.80
N LEU A 31 9.35 4.26 -7.24
CA LEU A 31 8.57 3.27 -7.98
C LEU A 31 7.58 2.60 -7.01
N SER A 32 6.85 3.41 -6.26
CA SER A 32 6.02 3.01 -5.15
C SER A 32 4.70 2.45 -5.65
N VAL A 33 4.27 1.41 -4.95
CA VAL A 33 2.88 0.96 -4.99
C VAL A 33 2.03 2.06 -4.38
N THR A 34 1.08 2.57 -5.15
CA THR A 34 0.08 3.54 -4.68
C THR A 34 -0.78 2.87 -3.62
N HIS A 35 -0.83 3.49 -2.43
CA HIS A 35 -1.70 3.05 -1.35
C HIS A 35 -3.17 3.17 -1.77
N ILE A 36 -3.93 2.08 -1.62
CA ILE A 36 -5.36 2.02 -1.87
C ILE A 36 -6.06 2.09 -0.53
N GLU A 37 -6.54 3.29 -0.21
CA GLU A 37 -7.29 3.54 1.02
C GLU A 37 -8.68 2.88 0.93
N THR A 38 -8.98 2.02 1.91
CA THR A 38 -10.27 1.30 1.97
C THR A 38 -11.31 2.09 2.78
N LYS A 39 -12.60 1.79 2.58
CA LYS A 39 -13.68 2.41 3.39
C LYS A 39 -13.49 2.19 4.90
N GLU A 40 -13.04 0.99 5.29
CA GLU A 40 -12.78 0.68 6.70
C GLU A 40 -11.59 1.48 7.24
N GLU A 41 -10.55 1.70 6.43
CA GLU A 41 -9.42 2.56 6.81
C GLU A 41 -9.85 4.01 7.01
N VAL A 42 -10.68 4.57 6.11
CA VAL A 42 -11.22 5.93 6.26
C VAL A 42 -12.01 6.05 7.56
N ARG A 43 -12.92 5.11 7.83
CA ARG A 43 -13.71 5.08 9.07
C ARG A 43 -12.80 4.98 10.30
N ALA A 44 -11.77 4.14 10.26
CA ALA A 44 -10.80 4.00 11.33
C ALA A 44 -10.00 5.29 11.57
N LYS A 45 -9.60 6.01 10.51
CA LYS A 45 -8.91 7.31 10.62
C LYS A 45 -9.78 8.37 11.29
N VAL A 46 -11.06 8.45 10.92
CA VAL A 46 -12.02 9.40 11.51
C VAL A 46 -12.24 9.09 12.99
N LEU A 47 -12.46 7.82 13.34
CA LEU A 47 -12.65 7.40 14.72
C LEU A 47 -11.39 7.64 15.57
N LEU A 48 -10.21 7.35 15.01
CA LEU A 48 -8.93 7.60 15.67
C LEU A 48 -8.73 9.10 15.93
N ALA A 49 -8.98 9.96 14.94
CA ALA A 49 -8.83 11.40 15.09
C ALA A 49 -9.75 11.93 16.21
N THR A 50 -11.01 11.48 16.24
CA THR A 50 -11.99 11.83 17.29
C THR A 50 -11.48 11.45 18.68
N ALA A 51 -10.97 10.23 18.84
CA ALA A 51 -10.44 9.75 20.12
C ALA A 51 -9.14 10.44 20.54
N VAL A 52 -8.27 10.77 19.59
CA VAL A 52 -7.03 11.50 19.83
C VAL A 52 -7.33 12.91 20.35
N ASP A 53 -8.27 13.61 19.71
CA ASP A 53 -8.65 14.96 20.13
C ASP A 53 -9.32 14.93 21.51
N TYR A 54 -10.12 13.92 21.79
CA TYR A 54 -10.68 13.70 23.12
C TYR A 54 -9.62 13.59 24.23
N ILE A 55 -8.54 12.84 24.00
CA ILE A 55 -7.44 12.71 24.98
C ILE A 55 -6.63 14.02 25.09
N LYS A 56 -6.46 14.77 24.00
CA LYS A 56 -5.79 16.09 24.07
C LYS A 56 -6.56 17.08 24.94
N GLU A 57 -7.89 17.04 24.89
CA GLU A 57 -8.77 17.96 25.62
C GLU A 57 -8.96 17.56 27.08
N ASN A 58 -9.08 16.27 27.35
CA ASN A 58 -9.53 15.77 28.67
C ASN A 58 -8.42 15.06 29.48
N GLY A 59 -7.24 14.84 28.89
CA GLY A 59 -6.13 14.14 29.54
C GLY A 59 -6.22 12.62 29.43
N SER A 60 -5.20 11.94 29.96
CA SER A 60 -5.02 10.49 29.85
C SER A 60 -6.06 9.67 30.61
N GLU A 61 -6.58 10.18 31.74
CA GLU A 61 -7.58 9.53 32.57
C GLU A 61 -8.90 9.32 31.81
N ALA A 62 -9.17 10.18 30.82
CA ALA A 62 -10.34 10.12 29.97
C ALA A 62 -10.34 8.91 29.02
N ALA A 63 -9.22 8.19 28.87
CA ALA A 63 -9.16 6.96 28.08
C ALA A 63 -10.19 5.91 28.53
N SER A 64 -10.53 5.89 29.83
CA SER A 64 -11.55 4.98 30.38
C SER A 64 -12.93 5.13 29.73
N ASP A 65 -13.23 6.27 29.12
CA ASP A 65 -14.49 6.49 28.41
C ASP A 65 -14.61 5.68 27.11
N PHE A 66 -13.48 5.29 26.52
CA PHE A 66 -13.43 4.43 25.33
C PHE A 66 -14.06 3.05 25.58
N ASN A 67 -14.25 2.65 26.85
CA ASN A 67 -14.87 1.38 27.21
C ASN A 67 -16.37 1.35 26.90
N GLN A 68 -17.05 2.50 26.85
CA GLN A 68 -18.53 2.51 26.85
C GLN A 68 -19.19 3.66 26.09
N LYS A 69 -18.53 4.81 25.90
CA LYS A 69 -19.18 5.97 25.29
C LYS A 69 -19.36 5.75 23.78
N PRO A 70 -20.60 5.88 23.25
CA PRO A 70 -20.95 5.46 21.89
C PRO A 70 -20.17 6.19 20.79
N GLU A 71 -19.68 7.40 21.04
CA GLU A 71 -18.84 8.16 20.11
C GLU A 71 -17.48 7.50 19.79
N PHE A 72 -17.04 6.53 20.61
CA PHE A 72 -15.80 5.76 20.39
C PHE A 72 -16.05 4.40 19.70
N PHE A 73 -17.21 4.26 19.08
CA PHE A 73 -17.63 3.11 18.30
C PHE A 73 -18.11 3.57 16.92
N ASP A 74 -17.72 2.83 15.88
CA ASP A 74 -18.28 2.97 14.54
C ASP A 74 -18.55 1.58 13.96
N GLY A 75 -19.76 1.08 14.17
CA GLY A 75 -20.17 -0.27 13.77
C GLY A 75 -19.30 -1.35 14.42
N ASN A 76 -18.42 -1.98 13.64
CA ASN A 76 -17.44 -2.98 14.06
C ASN A 76 -16.11 -2.38 14.57
N LEU A 77 -15.89 -1.08 14.37
CA LEU A 77 -14.69 -0.37 14.81
C LEU A 77 -14.86 0.13 16.24
N TYR A 78 -13.77 0.07 17.00
CA TYR A 78 -13.74 0.53 18.38
C TYR A 78 -12.35 1.09 18.70
N VAL A 79 -12.34 2.05 19.63
CA VAL A 79 -11.10 2.62 20.17
C VAL A 79 -10.55 1.75 21.30
N PHE A 80 -9.23 1.64 21.36
CA PHE A 80 -8.53 1.19 22.56
C PHE A 80 -7.33 2.08 22.85
N ALA A 81 -6.85 2.04 24.09
CA ALA A 81 -5.72 2.82 24.53
C ALA A 81 -4.79 2.01 25.43
N LEU A 82 -3.50 2.32 25.35
CA LEU A 82 -2.45 1.83 26.22
C LEU A 82 -1.46 2.95 26.50
N ASN A 83 -0.67 2.85 27.56
CA ASN A 83 0.45 3.77 27.77
C ASN A 83 1.76 3.21 27.16
N ILE A 84 2.80 4.05 27.15
CA ILE A 84 4.12 3.68 26.60
C ILE A 84 4.87 2.63 27.42
N ASP A 85 4.47 2.42 28.69
CA ASP A 85 5.00 1.36 29.56
C ASP A 85 4.29 0.01 29.29
N GLY A 86 3.28 0.02 28.43
CA GLY A 86 2.53 -1.16 28.01
C GLY A 86 1.39 -1.54 28.94
N GLU A 87 0.94 -0.66 29.81
CA GLU A 87 -0.33 -0.83 30.54
C GLU A 87 -1.50 -0.56 29.60
N PHE A 88 -2.46 -1.49 29.55
CA PHE A 88 -3.64 -1.36 28.72
C PHE A 88 -4.73 -0.59 29.47
N LEU A 89 -5.09 0.58 28.95
CA LEU A 89 -5.91 1.57 29.69
C LEU A 89 -7.41 1.40 29.43
N ALA A 90 -7.80 1.09 28.19
CA ALA A 90 -9.20 1.00 27.79
C ALA A 90 -9.37 0.26 26.47
N SER A 91 -10.56 -0.31 26.25
CA SER A 91 -10.97 -0.88 24.97
C SER A 91 -12.48 -1.04 24.91
N GLY A 92 -13.10 -0.50 23.86
CA GLY A 92 -14.53 -0.74 23.57
C GLY A 92 -14.83 -2.14 22.99
N GLY A 93 -13.81 -2.86 22.49
CA GLY A 93 -14.00 -4.15 21.84
C GLY A 93 -13.51 -5.36 22.64
N SER A 94 -13.25 -6.47 21.95
CA SER A 94 -12.91 -7.75 22.56
C SER A 94 -11.60 -7.77 23.36
N SER A 95 -10.76 -6.74 23.20
CA SER A 95 -9.56 -6.50 23.99
C SER A 95 -9.84 -5.91 25.39
N SER A 96 -11.10 -5.65 25.74
CA SER A 96 -11.48 -5.13 27.07
C SER A 96 -11.01 -6.01 28.22
N VAL A 97 -10.84 -7.31 27.98
CA VAL A 97 -10.28 -8.26 28.96
C VAL A 97 -8.83 -7.97 29.36
N LEU A 98 -8.11 -7.14 28.60
CA LEU A 98 -6.72 -6.76 28.88
C LEU A 98 -6.62 -5.49 29.74
N VAL A 99 -7.73 -4.79 30.00
CA VAL A 99 -7.70 -3.49 30.71
C VAL A 99 -7.14 -3.67 32.13
N GLY A 100 -6.11 -2.89 32.46
CA GLY A 100 -5.37 -2.95 33.72
C GLY A 100 -4.16 -3.89 33.68
N ASP A 101 -4.01 -4.72 32.65
CA ASP A 101 -2.85 -5.60 32.51
C ASP A 101 -1.71 -4.94 31.73
N THR A 102 -0.51 -5.49 31.90
CA THR A 102 0.60 -5.23 30.98
C THR A 102 0.49 -6.09 29.73
N VAL A 103 0.58 -5.46 28.55
CA VAL A 103 0.45 -6.13 27.25
C VAL A 103 1.78 -6.32 26.53
N LEU A 104 2.90 -6.02 27.18
CA LEU A 104 4.23 -6.16 26.58
C LEU A 104 4.51 -7.60 26.13
N ASP A 105 4.08 -8.60 26.89
CA ASP A 105 4.26 -10.03 26.55
C ASP A 105 3.09 -10.62 25.74
N THR A 106 2.16 -9.80 25.28
CA THR A 106 1.08 -10.27 24.40
C THR A 106 1.60 -10.42 22.97
N PHE A 107 1.40 -11.60 22.40
CA PHE A 107 1.77 -11.92 21.03
C PHE A 107 0.61 -12.53 20.25
N ASP A 108 0.64 -12.41 18.93
CA ASP A 108 -0.33 -13.05 18.05
C ASP A 108 -0.04 -14.55 17.83
N MET A 109 -0.86 -15.25 17.03
CA MET A 109 -0.69 -16.68 16.79
C MET A 109 0.65 -17.09 16.14
N TYR A 110 1.41 -16.13 15.59
CA TYR A 110 2.71 -16.34 14.97
C TYR A 110 3.88 -15.88 15.86
N GLY A 111 3.61 -15.51 17.11
CA GLY A 111 4.64 -15.07 18.07
C GLY A 111 5.03 -13.60 17.93
N LYS A 112 4.25 -12.79 17.19
CA LYS A 112 4.55 -11.37 17.00
C LYS A 112 4.10 -10.54 18.20
N TYR A 113 5.04 -9.91 18.91
CA TYR A 113 4.78 -8.95 19.99
C TYR A 113 4.31 -7.58 19.47
N PHE A 114 3.11 -7.52 18.92
CA PHE A 114 2.61 -6.35 18.19
C PHE A 114 2.40 -5.11 19.06
N PHE A 115 2.11 -5.25 20.37
CA PHE A 115 2.07 -4.09 21.28
C PHE A 115 3.45 -3.47 21.50
N ARG A 116 4.51 -4.28 21.59
CA ARG A 116 5.88 -3.77 21.66
C ARG A 116 6.24 -2.98 20.41
N GLU A 117 5.91 -3.53 19.24
CA GLU A 117 6.11 -2.83 17.96
C GLU A 117 5.33 -1.51 17.92
N MET A 118 4.07 -1.51 18.34
CA MET A 118 3.23 -0.31 18.41
C MET A 118 3.85 0.75 19.32
N ILE A 119 4.26 0.38 20.53
CA ILE A 119 4.91 1.28 21.49
C ILE A 119 6.21 1.85 20.92
N GLN A 120 7.05 1.00 20.31
CA GLN A 120 8.32 1.45 19.70
C GLN A 120 8.08 2.46 18.58
N LYS A 121 7.15 2.17 17.65
CA LYS A 121 6.78 3.10 16.59
C LYS A 121 6.13 4.38 17.14
N ALA A 122 5.29 4.28 18.16
CA ALA A 122 4.68 5.44 18.82
C ALA A 122 5.70 6.33 19.53
N ILE A 123 6.75 5.76 20.14
CA ILE A 123 7.86 6.52 20.74
C ILE A 123 8.68 7.21 19.65
N LYS A 124 8.97 6.52 18.55
CA LYS A 124 9.85 7.00 17.50
C LYS A 124 9.19 8.03 16.59
N ASP A 125 8.00 7.70 16.08
CA ASP A 125 7.34 8.40 14.98
C ASP A 125 6.05 9.12 15.43
N GLY A 126 5.58 8.86 16.67
CA GLY A 126 4.38 9.49 17.25
C GLY A 126 3.05 8.94 16.72
N ASN A 127 3.03 8.32 15.55
CA ASN A 127 1.86 7.73 14.91
C ASN A 127 2.29 6.62 13.95
N GLY A 128 1.34 5.81 13.49
CA GLY A 128 1.61 4.82 12.46
C GLY A 128 0.58 3.70 12.43
N ALA A 129 1.02 2.56 11.91
CA ALA A 129 0.22 1.35 11.86
C ALA A 129 1.02 0.11 12.29
N VAL A 130 0.31 -0.88 12.82
CA VAL A 130 0.81 -2.25 13.06
C VAL A 130 -0.18 -3.28 12.55
N GLU A 131 0.35 -4.41 12.08
CA GLU A 131 -0.45 -5.56 11.64
C GLU A 131 -0.16 -6.78 12.49
N TYR A 132 -1.22 -7.52 12.82
CA TYR A 132 -1.14 -8.71 13.67
C TYR A 132 -2.39 -9.57 13.50
N HIS A 133 -2.34 -10.81 13.96
CA HIS A 133 -3.50 -11.70 13.96
C HIS A 133 -4.26 -11.58 15.28
N TRP A 134 -5.48 -11.05 15.23
CA TRP A 134 -6.31 -10.89 16.41
C TRP A 134 -7.34 -12.01 16.51
N LYS A 135 -7.28 -12.77 17.61
CA LYS A 135 -8.30 -13.76 17.94
C LYS A 135 -9.46 -13.07 18.64
N ASN A 136 -10.56 -12.86 17.92
CA ASN A 136 -11.80 -12.43 18.54
C ASN A 136 -12.41 -13.62 19.30
N PRO A 137 -12.84 -13.50 20.57
CA PRO A 137 -13.51 -14.58 21.30
C PRO A 137 -14.71 -15.21 20.59
N THR A 138 -15.37 -14.45 19.70
CA THR A 138 -16.51 -14.93 18.89
C THR A 138 -16.11 -15.54 17.55
N ASP A 139 -14.85 -15.38 17.11
CA ASP A 139 -14.33 -15.94 15.86
C ASP A 139 -13.47 -17.18 16.18
N ARG A 140 -13.67 -18.27 15.42
CA ARG A 140 -12.89 -19.50 15.59
C ARG A 140 -11.48 -19.36 15.02
N SER A 141 -11.24 -18.38 14.14
CA SER A 141 -9.92 -18.08 13.57
C SER A 141 -9.38 -16.74 14.07
N ALA A 142 -8.05 -16.66 14.25
CA ALA A 142 -7.41 -15.36 14.38
C ALA A 142 -7.39 -14.69 13.01
N SER A 143 -7.97 -13.50 12.93
CA SER A 143 -8.13 -12.76 11.67
C SER A 143 -7.07 -11.66 11.57
N PRO A 144 -6.49 -11.43 10.38
CA PRO A 144 -5.50 -10.37 10.18
C PRO A 144 -6.13 -9.01 10.47
N LYS A 145 -5.50 -8.25 11.36
CA LYS A 145 -5.97 -6.96 11.83
C LYS A 145 -4.90 -5.91 11.59
N ARG A 146 -5.29 -4.78 11.03
CA ARG A 146 -4.46 -3.58 10.88
C ARG A 146 -4.95 -2.52 11.85
N THR A 147 -4.04 -2.00 12.65
CA THR A 147 -4.35 -0.99 13.67
C THR A 147 -3.57 0.28 13.40
N LEU A 148 -4.31 1.38 13.26
CA LEU A 148 -3.78 2.74 13.22
C LEU A 148 -3.67 3.24 14.65
N PHE A 149 -2.60 3.97 14.97
CA PHE A 149 -2.43 4.54 16.29
C PHE A 149 -1.79 5.93 16.23
N GLN A 150 -2.01 6.70 17.29
CA GLN A 150 -1.35 7.97 17.53
C GLN A 150 -1.10 8.16 19.02
N ARG A 151 0.09 8.70 19.33
CA ARG A 151 0.53 9.01 20.69
C ARG A 151 0.15 10.44 21.07
N VAL A 152 -0.41 10.60 22.27
CA VAL A 152 -0.68 11.86 22.95
C VAL A 152 -0.08 11.79 24.35
N GLY A 153 1.05 12.49 24.57
CA GLY A 153 1.75 12.43 25.86
C GLY A 153 2.23 11.01 26.19
N ASN A 154 1.69 10.42 27.25
CA ASN A 154 1.99 9.03 27.66
C ASN A 154 1.03 7.99 27.06
N THR A 155 -0.05 8.42 26.42
CA THR A 155 -1.14 7.57 25.95
C THR A 155 -1.01 7.31 24.45
N ILE A 156 -1.16 6.07 24.04
CA ILE A 156 -1.29 5.64 22.65
C ILE A 156 -2.76 5.30 22.44
N VAL A 157 -3.41 6.04 21.54
CA VAL A 157 -4.80 5.81 21.12
C VAL A 157 -4.77 5.04 19.81
N ALA A 158 -5.60 4.02 19.69
CA ALA A 158 -5.57 3.11 18.55
C ALA A 158 -6.96 2.67 18.09
N VAL A 159 -7.11 2.50 16.79
CA VAL A 159 -8.31 1.95 16.15
C VAL A 159 -7.89 0.91 15.12
N GLY A 160 -8.45 -0.29 15.26
CA GLY A 160 -8.14 -1.40 14.38
C GLY A 160 -9.31 -1.81 13.50
N TYR A 161 -8.98 -2.19 12.27
CA TYR A 161 -9.91 -2.74 11.27
C TYR A 161 -9.35 -4.01 10.66
N TYR A 162 -10.21 -4.80 10.00
CA TYR A 162 -9.82 -6.03 9.33
C TYR A 162 -9.67 -5.74 7.83
N PRO A 163 -8.45 -5.72 7.27
CA PRO A 163 -8.25 -5.47 5.85
C PRO A 163 -8.93 -6.56 5.03
N VAL A 164 -9.77 -6.16 4.08
CA VAL A 164 -10.36 -7.09 3.12
C VAL A 164 -9.27 -7.49 2.13
N ARG A 165 -8.92 -8.78 2.14
CA ARG A 165 -7.95 -9.38 1.21
C ARG A 165 -8.68 -10.11 0.11
N ALA A 166 -8.16 -10.02 -1.10
CA ALA A 166 -8.70 -10.81 -2.18
C ALA A 166 -8.31 -12.29 -2.10
N THR A 167 -9.22 -13.11 -2.61
CA THR A 167 -9.06 -14.56 -2.68
C THR A 167 -8.45 -14.99 -4.01
N ALA A 168 -7.89 -16.21 -4.03
CA ALA A 168 -7.46 -16.87 -5.27
C ALA A 168 -8.59 -16.95 -6.32
N PHE A 169 -9.83 -17.14 -5.87
CA PHE A 169 -11.01 -17.19 -6.74
C PHE A 169 -11.26 -15.85 -7.42
N GLN A 170 -11.25 -14.74 -6.67
CA GLN A 170 -11.43 -13.40 -7.21
C GLN A 170 -10.28 -12.99 -8.14
N ALA A 171 -9.04 -13.38 -7.83
CA ALA A 171 -7.89 -13.18 -8.73
C ALA A 171 -8.09 -13.90 -10.07
N LYS A 172 -8.57 -15.15 -10.03
CA LYS A 172 -8.87 -15.94 -11.24
C LYS A 172 -10.01 -15.34 -12.05
N GLU A 173 -11.06 -14.87 -11.40
CA GLU A 173 -12.18 -14.17 -12.04
C GLU A 173 -11.71 -12.90 -12.75
N LEU A 174 -10.92 -12.05 -12.06
CA LEU A 174 -10.39 -10.82 -12.64
C LEU A 174 -9.47 -11.09 -13.83
N LEU A 175 -8.60 -12.11 -13.75
CA LEU A 175 -7.77 -12.53 -14.89
C LEU A 175 -8.63 -13.00 -16.07
N GLY A 176 -9.74 -13.69 -15.81
CA GLY A 176 -10.73 -14.08 -16.84
C GLY A 176 -11.36 -12.88 -17.53
N LEU A 177 -11.87 -11.91 -16.75
CA LEU A 177 -12.46 -10.67 -17.28
C LEU A 177 -11.45 -9.87 -18.11
N ALA A 178 -10.23 -9.74 -17.61
CA ALA A 178 -9.14 -9.07 -18.28
C ALA A 178 -8.73 -9.75 -19.60
N THR A 179 -8.72 -11.09 -19.61
CA THR A 179 -8.48 -11.89 -20.82
C THR A 179 -9.53 -11.60 -21.89
N VAL A 180 -10.81 -11.54 -21.50
CA VAL A 180 -11.89 -11.21 -22.43
C VAL A 180 -11.73 -9.78 -22.97
N GLU A 181 -11.37 -8.82 -22.11
CA GLU A 181 -11.25 -7.42 -22.50
C GLU A 181 -10.09 -7.16 -23.47
N ILE A 182 -8.91 -7.75 -23.21
CA ILE A 182 -7.74 -7.54 -24.06
C ILE A 182 -7.88 -8.16 -25.46
N HIS A 183 -8.65 -9.26 -25.60
CA HIS A 183 -8.98 -9.85 -26.89
C HIS A 183 -9.88 -8.96 -27.75
N LYS A 184 -10.74 -8.12 -27.14
CA LYS A 184 -11.61 -7.20 -27.90
C LYS A 184 -10.79 -6.11 -28.56
N ASN A 185 -9.94 -5.44 -27.77
CA ASN A 185 -9.08 -4.37 -28.24
C ASN A 185 -7.97 -4.10 -27.22
N VAL A 186 -6.73 -4.40 -27.59
CA VAL A 186 -5.57 -4.24 -26.70
C VAL A 186 -5.43 -2.81 -26.18
N LYS A 187 -5.50 -1.80 -27.06
CA LYS A 187 -5.30 -0.39 -26.68
C LYS A 187 -6.36 0.08 -25.68
N ALA A 188 -7.63 -0.26 -25.94
CA ALA A 188 -8.73 0.08 -25.04
C ALA A 188 -8.62 -0.66 -23.69
N ALA A 189 -8.24 -1.93 -23.72
CA ALA A 189 -8.03 -2.72 -22.51
C ALA A 189 -6.91 -2.14 -21.63
N LEU A 190 -5.75 -1.83 -22.21
CA LEU A 190 -4.64 -1.21 -21.48
C LEU A 190 -5.03 0.14 -20.85
N HIS A 191 -5.85 0.95 -21.53
CA HIS A 191 -6.40 2.17 -20.95
C HIS A 191 -7.26 1.88 -19.70
N LYS A 192 -8.14 0.86 -19.77
CA LYS A 192 -8.96 0.45 -18.62
C LYS A 192 -8.14 -0.12 -17.47
N PHE A 193 -7.12 -0.93 -17.77
CA PHE A 193 -6.27 -1.56 -16.76
C PHE A 193 -5.39 -0.56 -16.01
N ASN A 194 -5.08 0.58 -16.63
CA ASN A 194 -4.31 1.68 -16.03
C ASN A 194 -5.17 2.74 -15.34
N ASN A 195 -6.50 2.59 -15.34
CA ASN A 195 -7.38 3.49 -14.62
C ASN A 195 -7.41 3.10 -13.13
N LEU A 196 -6.82 3.94 -12.28
CA LEU A 196 -6.72 3.71 -10.83
C LEU A 196 -8.11 3.61 -10.16
N ASP A 197 -9.09 4.35 -10.69
CA ASP A 197 -10.47 4.37 -10.22
C ASP A 197 -11.38 3.44 -11.04
N GLY A 198 -10.77 2.55 -11.83
CA GLY A 198 -11.45 1.66 -12.77
C GLY A 198 -11.91 0.33 -12.17
N GLU A 199 -12.68 -0.42 -12.96
CA GLU A 199 -13.27 -1.72 -12.57
C GLU A 199 -12.26 -2.86 -12.36
N TYR A 200 -11.01 -2.65 -12.77
CA TYR A 200 -9.93 -3.64 -12.72
C TYR A 200 -9.02 -3.51 -11.50
N ILE A 201 -9.37 -2.63 -10.57
CA ILE A 201 -8.73 -2.50 -9.26
C ILE A 201 -9.80 -2.68 -8.20
N LYS A 202 -9.62 -3.68 -7.34
CA LYS A 202 -10.58 -4.05 -6.29
C LYS A 202 -9.81 -4.38 -5.02
N GLY A 203 -9.63 -3.38 -4.16
CA GLY A 203 -8.80 -3.52 -2.99
C GLY A 203 -7.36 -3.83 -3.39
N ASP A 204 -6.86 -5.00 -3.01
CA ASP A 204 -5.50 -5.46 -3.34
C ASP A 204 -5.39 -6.25 -4.65
N LEU A 205 -6.49 -6.47 -5.37
CA LEU A 205 -6.47 -6.99 -6.74
C LEU A 205 -6.25 -5.89 -7.75
N TYR A 206 -5.30 -6.11 -8.64
CA TYR A 206 -5.04 -5.27 -9.80
C TYR A 206 -4.40 -6.08 -10.92
N ILE A 207 -4.48 -5.53 -12.12
CA ILE A 207 -3.83 -6.08 -13.31
C ILE A 207 -2.47 -5.42 -13.50
N PHE A 208 -1.51 -6.22 -13.96
CA PHE A 208 -0.36 -5.69 -14.68
C PHE A 208 -0.14 -6.48 -15.98
N VAL A 209 0.40 -5.80 -17.00
CA VAL A 209 0.66 -6.38 -18.32
C VAL A 209 2.11 -6.11 -18.69
N ILE A 210 2.84 -7.14 -19.07
CA ILE A 210 4.20 -7.02 -19.60
C ILE A 210 4.19 -7.43 -21.08
N ASP A 211 4.83 -6.62 -21.91
CA ASP A 211 5.14 -7.02 -23.28
C ASP A 211 6.38 -7.92 -23.29
N ILE A 212 6.22 -9.19 -23.66
CA ILE A 212 7.34 -10.15 -23.59
C ILE A 212 8.45 -9.86 -24.59
N LYS A 213 8.20 -9.07 -25.65
CA LYS A 213 9.23 -8.76 -26.66
C LYS A 213 10.09 -7.57 -26.26
N THR A 214 9.46 -6.51 -25.72
CA THR A 214 10.18 -5.31 -25.29
C THR A 214 10.53 -5.33 -23.81
N LYS A 215 9.96 -6.26 -23.04
CA LYS A 215 10.02 -6.35 -21.59
C LYS A 215 9.55 -5.08 -20.87
N LEU A 216 8.64 -4.34 -21.48
CA LEU A 216 8.04 -3.15 -20.88
C LEU A 216 6.75 -3.50 -20.15
N PHE A 217 6.50 -2.86 -19.02
CA PHE A 217 5.16 -2.81 -18.45
C PHE A 217 4.26 -1.96 -19.37
N LEU A 218 3.19 -2.55 -19.86
CA LEU A 218 2.15 -1.84 -20.63
C LEU A 218 0.97 -1.41 -19.74
N ALA A 219 0.78 -2.11 -18.63
CA ALA A 219 -0.15 -1.70 -17.60
C ALA A 219 0.33 -2.11 -16.21
N HIS A 220 -0.01 -1.29 -15.21
CA HIS A 220 0.12 -1.65 -13.80
C HIS A 220 -0.87 -0.84 -12.97
N GLY A 221 -1.93 -1.49 -12.47
CA GLY A 221 -3.08 -0.80 -11.87
C GLY A 221 -2.72 0.11 -10.68
N VAL A 222 -1.79 -0.31 -9.83
CA VAL A 222 -1.43 0.43 -8.59
C VAL A 222 -0.03 1.05 -8.60
N SER A 223 0.73 0.96 -9.70
CA SER A 223 2.10 1.50 -9.76
C SER A 223 2.33 2.13 -11.12
N ARG A 224 1.72 3.30 -11.32
CA ARG A 224 1.69 3.97 -12.63
C ARG A 224 3.07 4.35 -13.13
N SER A 225 4.03 4.59 -12.23
CA SER A 225 5.43 4.86 -12.56
C SER A 225 6.12 3.69 -13.26
N LEU A 226 5.61 2.45 -13.14
CA LEU A 226 6.12 1.31 -13.89
C LEU A 226 5.69 1.32 -15.37
N ILE A 227 4.62 2.03 -15.74
CA ILE A 227 4.10 2.01 -17.13
C ILE A 227 5.17 2.55 -18.09
N ASN A 228 5.42 1.81 -19.18
CA ASN A 228 6.50 2.02 -20.15
C ASN A 228 7.93 1.85 -19.61
N GLN A 229 8.11 1.37 -18.38
CA GLN A 229 9.43 1.04 -17.85
C GLN A 229 9.80 -0.41 -18.14
N SER A 230 11.10 -0.66 -18.28
CA SER A 230 11.65 -2.00 -18.49
C SER A 230 11.78 -2.75 -17.17
N ILE A 231 11.34 -4.01 -17.13
CA ILE A 231 11.53 -4.89 -15.96
C ILE A 231 13.01 -5.08 -15.58
N ASP A 232 13.93 -4.86 -16.53
CA ASP A 232 15.36 -5.04 -16.30
C ASP A 232 15.98 -3.90 -15.47
N THR A 233 15.32 -2.73 -15.44
CA THR A 233 15.83 -1.49 -14.81
C THR A 233 14.89 -0.91 -13.74
N SER A 234 13.60 -1.27 -13.72
CA SER A 234 12.59 -0.62 -12.89
C SER A 234 12.10 -1.46 -11.71
N LEU A 235 12.78 -2.54 -11.35
CA LEU A 235 12.38 -3.44 -10.27
C LEU A 235 13.55 -3.71 -9.35
N ASP A 236 13.25 -3.96 -8.08
CA ASP A 236 14.20 -4.55 -7.15
C ASP A 236 14.56 -6.00 -7.56
N ASP A 237 15.58 -6.58 -6.91
CA ASP A 237 16.05 -7.94 -7.24
C ASP A 237 14.93 -9.00 -7.15
N VAL A 238 14.00 -8.83 -6.19
CA VAL A 238 12.88 -9.75 -5.98
C VAL A 238 11.88 -9.65 -7.13
N GLY A 239 11.47 -8.44 -7.49
CA GLY A 239 10.56 -8.16 -8.60
C GLY A 239 11.15 -8.62 -9.93
N LYS A 240 12.43 -8.32 -10.17
CA LYS A 240 13.14 -8.72 -11.40
C LYS A 240 13.26 -10.24 -11.50
N ALA A 241 13.57 -10.93 -10.40
CA ALA A 241 13.59 -12.39 -10.38
C ALA A 241 12.20 -12.97 -10.67
N ALA A 242 11.15 -12.41 -10.07
CA ALA A 242 9.78 -12.85 -10.27
C ALA A 242 9.31 -12.67 -11.73
N THR A 243 9.50 -11.49 -12.33
CA THR A 243 9.09 -11.23 -13.72
C THR A 243 9.88 -12.07 -14.71
N ASN A 244 11.20 -12.22 -14.53
CA ASN A 244 12.02 -13.08 -15.39
C ASN A 244 11.57 -14.54 -15.30
N LYS A 245 11.22 -15.03 -14.09
CA LYS A 245 10.69 -16.38 -13.93
C LYS A 245 9.35 -16.56 -14.65
N MET A 246 8.45 -15.58 -14.60
CA MET A 246 7.19 -15.62 -15.37
C MET A 246 7.46 -15.68 -16.88
N LEU A 247 8.41 -14.87 -17.40
CA LEU A 247 8.79 -14.89 -18.82
C LEU A 247 9.35 -16.25 -19.25
N GLU A 248 10.20 -16.89 -18.44
CA GLU A 248 10.71 -18.23 -18.73
C GLU A 248 9.59 -19.29 -18.73
N MET A 249 8.64 -19.19 -17.78
CA MET A 249 7.48 -20.08 -17.75
C MET A 249 6.57 -19.87 -18.98
N ALA A 250 6.40 -18.62 -19.42
CA ALA A 250 5.58 -18.24 -20.57
C ALA A 250 6.12 -18.78 -21.91
N LYS A 251 7.42 -19.11 -21.99
CA LYS A 251 8.00 -19.81 -23.16
C LYS A 251 7.51 -21.25 -23.30
N GLN A 252 7.09 -21.86 -22.19
CA GLN A 252 6.70 -23.27 -22.14
C GLN A 252 5.18 -23.46 -22.13
N LYS A 253 4.46 -22.54 -21.47
CA LYS A 253 2.99 -22.60 -21.31
C LYS A 253 2.41 -21.20 -21.37
N ASP A 254 1.21 -21.08 -21.90
CA ASP A 254 0.47 -19.81 -22.01
C ASP A 254 -0.10 -19.32 -20.67
N SER A 255 0.07 -20.07 -19.58
CA SER A 255 -0.49 -19.73 -18.28
C SER A 255 0.26 -20.41 -17.14
N GLY A 256 0.15 -19.83 -15.94
CA GLY A 256 0.78 -20.37 -14.75
C GLY A 256 0.57 -19.51 -13.51
N GLU A 257 1.23 -19.93 -12.43
CA GLU A 257 1.21 -19.26 -11.13
C GLU A 257 2.63 -19.17 -10.58
N ILE A 258 2.95 -18.07 -9.90
CA ILE A 258 4.20 -17.88 -9.15
C ILE A 258 3.94 -17.12 -7.85
N SER A 259 4.75 -17.39 -6.83
CA SER A 259 4.77 -16.65 -5.56
C SER A 259 6.06 -15.84 -5.42
N TYR A 260 5.95 -14.60 -4.92
CA TYR A 260 7.08 -13.72 -4.62
C TYR A 260 6.64 -12.68 -3.57
N VAL A 261 7.59 -11.99 -2.94
CA VAL A 261 7.28 -10.93 -2.00
C VAL A 261 7.05 -9.62 -2.76
N TRP A 262 5.96 -8.91 -2.46
CA TRP A 262 5.62 -7.64 -3.09
C TRP A 262 4.90 -6.72 -2.11
N THR A 263 4.95 -5.41 -2.33
CA THR A 263 4.22 -4.45 -1.50
C THR A 263 2.72 -4.60 -1.74
N ASN A 264 1.93 -4.81 -0.69
CA ASN A 264 0.47 -4.83 -0.79
C ASN A 264 -0.08 -3.40 -0.77
N PRO A 265 -0.91 -2.99 -1.75
CA PRO A 265 -1.40 -1.62 -1.84
C PRO A 265 -2.37 -1.22 -0.71
N ILE A 266 -3.00 -2.16 0.00
CA ILE A 266 -3.89 -1.83 1.14
C ILE A 266 -3.09 -1.64 2.43
N THR A 267 -1.94 -2.30 2.58
CA THR A 267 -1.20 -2.31 3.84
C THR A 267 0.12 -1.55 3.79
N ASN A 268 0.66 -1.33 2.58
CA ASN A 268 2.03 -0.90 2.31
C ASN A 268 3.11 -1.84 2.88
N GLU A 269 2.74 -3.04 3.34
CA GLU A 269 3.67 -4.02 3.85
C GLU A 269 4.16 -4.96 2.73
N LYS A 270 5.37 -5.49 2.89
CA LYS A 270 5.93 -6.53 2.00
C LYS A 270 5.32 -7.88 2.39
N GLU A 271 4.49 -8.43 1.51
CA GLU A 271 3.74 -9.67 1.74
C GLU A 271 3.97 -10.67 0.61
N VAL A 272 3.71 -11.96 0.88
CA VAL A 272 3.70 -12.96 -0.18
C VAL A 272 2.52 -12.71 -1.12
N LYS A 273 2.84 -12.41 -2.39
CA LYS A 273 1.91 -12.26 -3.49
C LYS A 273 1.96 -13.49 -4.38
N ARG A 274 0.81 -14.15 -4.56
CA ARG A 274 0.63 -15.22 -5.54
C ARG A 274 0.00 -14.64 -6.80
N THR A 275 0.71 -14.74 -7.92
CA THR A 275 0.30 -14.15 -9.19
C THR A 275 -0.02 -15.24 -10.19
N LEU A 276 -1.25 -15.20 -10.70
CA LEU A 276 -1.71 -15.94 -11.88
C LEU A 276 -1.36 -15.12 -13.12
N PHE A 277 -0.85 -15.79 -14.16
CA PHE A 277 -0.59 -15.14 -15.44
C PHE A 277 -1.21 -15.91 -16.60
N ARG A 278 -1.47 -15.18 -17.69
CA ARG A 278 -1.83 -15.71 -19.00
C ARG A 278 -1.12 -14.91 -20.09
N LEU A 279 -0.46 -15.61 -21.01
CA LEU A 279 0.14 -15.03 -22.20
C LEU A 279 -0.90 -14.99 -23.32
N ILE A 280 -1.11 -13.81 -23.90
CA ILE A 280 -2.00 -13.56 -25.03
C ILE A 280 -1.18 -12.85 -26.11
N ASP A 281 -0.87 -13.56 -27.19
CA ASP A 281 0.13 -13.14 -28.20
C ASP A 281 1.49 -12.77 -27.58
N ARG A 282 1.72 -11.48 -27.32
CA ARG A 282 2.92 -10.94 -26.68
C ARG A 282 2.66 -10.31 -25.31
N TYR A 283 1.42 -10.31 -24.85
CA TYR A 283 0.95 -9.65 -23.64
C TYR A 283 0.88 -10.67 -22.51
N LEU A 284 1.83 -10.61 -21.59
CA LEU A 284 1.79 -11.38 -20.37
C LEU A 284 0.88 -10.64 -19.37
N LEU A 285 -0.36 -11.08 -19.30
CA LEU A 285 -1.41 -10.53 -18.44
C LEU A 285 -1.36 -11.22 -17.07
N CYS A 286 -1.25 -10.44 -16.01
CA CYS A 286 -1.03 -10.94 -14.66
C CYS A 286 -2.01 -10.33 -13.65
N VAL A 287 -2.48 -11.16 -12.72
CA VAL A 287 -3.28 -10.75 -11.56
C VAL A 287 -2.81 -11.55 -10.35
N GLY A 288 -2.60 -10.90 -9.20
CA GLY A 288 -2.20 -11.60 -7.99
C GLY A 288 -3.04 -11.23 -6.79
N TYR A 289 -3.00 -12.12 -5.79
CA TYR A 289 -3.61 -11.95 -4.48
C TYR A 289 -2.54 -12.16 -3.40
N TYR A 290 -2.77 -11.60 -2.23
CA TYR A 290 -1.79 -11.60 -1.15
C TYR A 290 -2.19 -12.55 -0.03
N THR A 291 -1.18 -13.13 0.62
CA THR A 291 -1.35 -13.87 1.86
C THR A 291 -0.55 -13.16 2.95
N PRO A 292 -1.13 -12.93 4.14
CA PRO A 292 -0.38 -12.41 5.29
C PRO A 292 0.85 -13.28 5.55
N ASN A 293 1.95 -12.64 5.95
CA ASN A 293 3.15 -13.33 6.45
C ASN A 293 2.91 -13.89 7.85
#